data_AF-A0A497MZB2-F1
#
_entry.id   AF-A0A497MZB2-F1
#
_cell.length_a   1.000
_cell.length_b   1.000
_cell.length_c   1.000
_cell.angle_alpha   90.00
_cell.angle_beta   90.00
_cell.angle_gamma   90.00
#
_symmetry.space_group_name_H-M   'P 1'
#
loop_
_entity.id
_entity.type
_entity.pdbx_description
1 polymer ?
#
loop_
_entity_poly.entity_id
_entity_poly.type
_entity_poly.pdbx_seq_one_letter_code
_entity_poly.pdbx_strand_id
1 'polypeptide(L)'
;VVIRLDGKDFHNIYNYCKNFDKFLGRIMLKATKELMLKTEFKAQLAYIIFDEVNFLFTRKNPLPYDGKARKILTLLASYLTSIFQKNLEKYCQYSKPLGFEAMIIGGNTPVNYILEYFKWRCFHTLQKAKILKVKSKWRKYGITLYFEQANNLLVKKYIDFTSEEGEGLIKRILSV
;
A
#
# COMPACT_ATOMS: atom_id res chain seq x y z
N VAL A 1 -1.96 -12.45 6.75
CA VAL A 1 -0.95 -11.58 7.39
C VAL A 1 -1.02 -10.20 6.76
N VAL A 2 -1.01 -9.15 7.57
CA VAL A 2 -0.96 -7.77 7.08
C VAL A 2 0.41 -7.18 7.37
N ILE A 3 1.04 -6.59 6.35
CA ILE A 3 2.31 -5.87 6.47
C ILE A 3 2.11 -4.45 5.97
N ARG A 4 2.50 -3.48 6.77
CA ARG A 4 2.42 -2.06 6.45
C ARG A 4 3.81 -1.50 6.20
N LEU A 5 3.96 -0.77 5.09
CA LEU A 5 5.14 0.01 4.79
C LEU A 5 4.77 1.49 4.85
N ASP A 6 5.52 2.29 5.60
CA ASP A 6 5.28 3.73 5.78
C ASP A 6 6.52 4.53 5.40
N GLY A 7 6.34 5.65 4.70
CA GLY A 7 7.43 6.45 4.15
C GLY A 7 8.12 7.28 5.23
N LYS A 8 9.44 7.16 5.37
CA LYS A 8 10.21 7.95 6.33
C LYS A 8 10.54 9.34 5.77
N ASP A 9 10.17 10.38 6.52
CA ASP A 9 10.44 11.79 6.19
C ASP A 9 9.88 12.25 4.85
N PHE A 10 8.76 11.64 4.42
CA PHE A 10 8.17 11.94 3.12
C PHE A 10 7.73 13.39 2.99
N HIS A 11 7.44 14.11 4.10
CA HIS A 11 7.16 15.55 4.16
C HIS A 11 8.13 16.40 3.31
N ASN A 12 9.41 16.02 3.24
CA ASN A 12 10.43 16.69 2.42
C ASN A 12 10.23 16.49 0.91
N ILE A 13 9.69 15.34 0.51
CA ILE A 13 9.37 15.00 -0.88
C ILE A 13 8.14 15.81 -1.35
N TYR A 14 7.17 16.06 -0.46
CA TYR A 14 5.98 16.86 -0.77
C TYR A 14 6.33 18.25 -1.29
N ASN A 15 7.31 18.89 -0.66
CA ASN A 15 7.73 20.25 -1.03
C ASN A 15 8.60 20.27 -2.30
N TYR A 16 9.28 19.16 -2.61
CA TYR A 16 10.21 19.08 -3.73
C TYR A 16 9.53 18.83 -5.07
N CYS A 17 8.58 17.89 -5.12
CA CYS A 17 7.90 17.57 -6.37
C CYS A 17 6.68 18.50 -6.56
N LYS A 18 6.85 19.62 -7.30
CA LYS A 18 5.82 20.67 -7.56
C LYS A 18 4.43 20.18 -8.03
N ASN A 19 4.33 18.95 -8.52
CA ASN A 19 3.09 18.28 -8.94
C ASN A 19 2.79 17.04 -8.08
N PHE A 20 3.08 17.15 -6.78
CA PHE A 20 3.08 16.07 -5.80
C PHE A 20 1.85 15.16 -5.90
N ASP A 21 0.67 15.76 -5.80
CA ASP A 21 -0.61 15.06 -5.81
C ASP A 21 -0.81 14.17 -7.05
N LYS A 22 -0.32 14.62 -8.22
CA LYS A 22 -0.51 13.90 -9.48
C LYS A 22 0.53 12.82 -9.69
N PHE A 23 1.77 13.04 -9.25
CA PHE A 23 2.88 12.12 -9.52
C PHE A 23 3.17 11.16 -8.38
N LEU A 24 3.14 11.58 -7.12
CA LEU A 24 3.53 10.69 -6.02
C LEU A 24 2.60 9.48 -5.92
N GLY A 25 1.28 9.69 -5.98
CA GLY A 25 0.32 8.58 -5.99
C GLY A 25 0.51 7.63 -7.18
N ARG A 26 0.91 8.15 -8.35
CA ARG A 26 1.23 7.33 -9.53
C ARG A 26 2.55 6.58 -9.37
N ILE A 27 3.56 7.21 -8.77
CA ILE A 27 4.85 6.61 -8.48
C ILE A 27 4.68 5.49 -7.45
N MET A 28 3.92 5.73 -6.38
CA MET A 28 3.61 4.73 -5.36
C MET A 28 2.82 3.55 -5.95
N LEU A 29 1.79 3.84 -6.76
CA LEU A 29 1.05 2.82 -7.50
C LEU A 29 1.97 1.97 -8.39
N LYS A 30 2.81 2.63 -9.17
CA LYS A 30 3.76 1.96 -10.07
C LYS A 30 4.75 1.11 -9.28
N ALA A 31 5.34 1.65 -8.22
CA ALA A 31 6.30 0.95 -7.38
C ALA A 31 5.68 -0.28 -6.71
N THR A 32 4.47 -0.12 -6.15
CA THR A 32 3.71 -1.22 -5.54
C THR A 32 3.37 -2.30 -6.56
N LYS A 33 2.90 -1.91 -7.75
CA LYS A 33 2.59 -2.85 -8.84
C LYS A 33 3.84 -3.60 -9.31
N GLU A 34 4.95 -2.90 -9.52
CA GLU A 34 6.21 -3.52 -9.93
C GLU A 34 6.74 -4.47 -8.85
N LEU A 35 6.68 -4.09 -7.57
CA LEU A 35 7.05 -4.98 -6.46
C LEU A 35 6.21 -6.27 -6.51
N MET A 36 4.88 -6.15 -6.57
CA MET A 36 3.98 -7.30 -6.58
C MET A 36 4.16 -8.19 -7.81
N LEU A 37 4.49 -7.62 -8.97
CA LEU A 37 4.64 -8.39 -10.22
C LEU A 37 6.04 -8.96 -10.43
N LYS A 38 7.10 -8.29 -9.96
CA LYS A 38 8.49 -8.63 -10.29
C LYS A 38 9.27 -9.28 -9.14
N THR A 39 8.71 -9.34 -7.93
CA THR A 39 9.34 -9.99 -6.78
C THR A 39 8.54 -11.21 -6.32
N GLU A 40 9.06 -11.94 -5.35
CA GLU A 40 8.40 -13.04 -4.65
C GLU A 40 7.18 -12.59 -3.80
N PHE A 41 7.02 -11.29 -3.53
CA PHE A 41 5.93 -10.77 -2.70
C PHE A 41 4.64 -10.58 -3.50
N LYS A 42 3.88 -11.66 -3.68
CA LYS A 42 2.61 -11.66 -4.42
C LYS A 42 1.38 -11.31 -3.57
N ALA A 43 1.43 -10.24 -2.76
CA ALA A 43 0.31 -9.89 -1.87
C ALA A 43 -1.06 -9.96 -2.58
N GLN A 44 -2.07 -10.54 -1.94
CA GLN A 44 -3.41 -10.68 -2.52
C GLN A 44 -4.09 -9.32 -2.72
N LEU A 45 -3.79 -8.37 -1.83
CA LEU A 45 -4.25 -6.99 -1.89
C LEU A 45 -3.14 -6.05 -1.40
N ALA A 46 -3.06 -4.88 -2.02
CA ALA A 46 -2.26 -3.75 -1.57
C ALA A 46 -3.16 -2.50 -1.51
N TYR A 47 -3.23 -1.86 -0.35
CA TYR A 47 -3.96 -0.62 -0.16
C TYR A 47 -3.00 0.53 0.11
N ILE A 48 -2.92 1.45 -0.85
CA ILE A 48 -2.03 2.61 -0.85
C ILE A 48 -2.80 3.81 -0.30
N ILE A 49 -2.18 4.52 0.64
CA ILE A 49 -2.69 5.74 1.23
C ILE A 49 -1.53 6.71 1.45
N PHE A 50 -1.52 7.85 0.76
CA PHE A 50 -0.44 8.84 0.86
C PHE A 50 0.95 8.19 0.61
N ASP A 51 1.79 8.15 1.63
CA ASP A 51 3.12 7.57 1.72
C ASP A 51 3.13 6.12 2.25
N GLU A 52 1.97 5.57 2.58
CA GLU A 52 1.80 4.24 3.16
C GLU A 52 1.27 3.21 2.14
N VAL A 53 1.73 1.97 2.27
CA VAL A 53 1.19 0.80 1.56
C VAL A 53 0.91 -0.34 2.54
N ASN A 54 -0.30 -0.87 2.50
CA ASN A 54 -0.76 -1.98 3.33
C ASN A 54 -0.95 -3.24 2.48
N PHE A 55 -0.08 -4.23 2.65
CA PHE A 55 -0.15 -5.51 1.95
C PHE A 55 -0.90 -6.56 2.78
N LEU A 56 -1.84 -7.25 2.15
CA LEU A 56 -2.54 -8.41 2.68
C LEU A 56 -2.08 -9.68 1.98
N PHE A 57 -1.49 -10.59 2.74
CA PHE A 57 -1.11 -11.94 2.32
C PHE A 57 -2.12 -12.95 2.87
N THR A 58 -2.58 -13.85 2.01
CA THR A 58 -3.59 -14.88 2.30
C THR A 58 -3.01 -16.28 2.11
N ARG A 59 -3.80 -17.34 2.29
CA ARG A 59 -3.33 -18.71 2.01
C ARG A 59 -3.06 -18.95 0.53
N LYS A 60 -3.86 -18.33 -0.35
CA LYS A 60 -3.67 -18.39 -1.81
C LYS A 60 -2.37 -17.73 -2.24
N ASN A 61 -2.05 -16.60 -1.64
CA ASN A 61 -0.83 -15.84 -1.89
C ASN A 61 -0.04 -15.66 -0.58
N PRO A 62 0.66 -16.72 -0.13
CA PRO A 62 1.34 -16.72 1.15
C PRO A 62 2.58 -15.84 1.14
N LEU A 63 3.10 -15.55 2.33
CA LEU A 63 4.39 -14.90 2.46
C LEU A 63 5.52 -15.82 1.96
N PRO A 64 6.51 -15.29 1.23
CA PRO A 64 7.69 -16.05 0.86
C PRO A 64 8.59 -16.31 2.07
N TYR A 65 9.67 -17.08 1.88
CA TYR A 65 10.72 -17.30 2.87
C TYR A 65 10.25 -17.92 4.18
N ASP A 66 9.28 -18.83 4.12
CA ASP A 66 8.73 -19.55 5.27
C ASP A 66 8.21 -18.63 6.38
N GLY A 67 7.78 -17.40 6.02
CA GLY A 67 7.29 -16.44 6.99
C GLY A 67 8.37 -15.81 7.88
N LYS A 68 9.67 -15.94 7.55
CA LYS A 68 10.78 -15.35 8.31
C LYS A 68 10.70 -13.82 8.36
N ALA A 69 10.10 -13.31 9.45
CA ALA A 69 9.70 -11.91 9.61
C ALA A 69 10.82 -10.91 9.27
N ARG A 70 12.03 -11.08 9.81
CA ARG A 70 13.17 -10.19 9.53
C ARG A 70 13.47 -10.09 8.04
N LYS A 71 13.59 -11.23 7.35
CA LYS A 71 13.90 -11.27 5.91
C LYS A 71 12.78 -10.62 5.09
N ILE A 72 11.53 -10.91 5.43
CA ILE A 72 10.34 -10.35 4.78
C ILE A 72 10.30 -8.83 4.91
N LEU A 73 10.43 -8.30 6.13
CA LEU A 73 10.34 -6.87 6.40
C LEU A 73 11.48 -6.11 5.72
N THR A 74 12.71 -6.60 5.83
CA THR A 74 13.87 -5.98 5.17
C THR A 74 13.71 -5.98 3.65
N LEU A 75 13.38 -7.12 3.02
CA LEU A 75 13.28 -7.18 1.56
C LEU A 75 12.10 -6.37 1.01
N LEU A 76 10.93 -6.39 1.66
CA LEU A 76 9.80 -5.55 1.27
C LEU A 76 10.17 -4.06 1.30
N ALA A 77 10.75 -3.60 2.41
CA ALA A 77 11.18 -2.21 2.56
C ALA A 77 12.26 -1.84 1.51
N SER A 78 13.25 -2.70 1.30
CA SER A 78 14.32 -2.48 0.33
C SER A 78 13.82 -2.42 -1.10
N TYR A 79 12.94 -3.35 -1.51
CA TYR A 79 12.38 -3.33 -2.86
C TYR A 79 11.49 -2.13 -3.10
N LEU A 80 10.59 -1.79 -2.16
CA LEU A 80 9.74 -0.62 -2.34
C LEU A 80 10.58 0.65 -2.41
N THR A 81 11.56 0.81 -1.53
CA THR A 81 12.52 1.93 -1.55
C THR A 81 13.24 2.02 -2.88
N SER A 82 13.85 0.92 -3.36
CA SER A 82 14.64 0.90 -4.60
C SER A 82 13.80 1.27 -5.82
N ILE A 83 12.62 0.64 -5.97
CA ILE A 83 11.73 0.89 -7.11
C ILE A 83 11.15 2.31 -7.02
N PHE A 84 10.77 2.77 -5.83
CA PHE A 84 10.22 4.10 -5.62
C PHE A 84 11.26 5.18 -5.93
N GLN A 85 12.48 5.08 -5.37
CA GLN A 85 13.60 6.00 -5.63
C GLN A 85 13.88 6.15 -7.12
N LYS A 86 14.02 5.03 -7.84
CA LYS A 86 14.25 5.02 -9.29
C LYS A 86 13.17 5.81 -10.06
N ASN A 87 11.91 5.66 -9.66
CA ASN A 87 10.82 6.40 -10.30
C ASN A 87 10.80 7.88 -9.86
N LEU A 88 11.14 8.17 -8.60
CA LEU A 88 11.19 9.53 -8.08
C LEU A 88 12.32 10.36 -8.72
N GLU A 89 13.49 9.77 -8.92
CA GLU A 89 14.59 10.38 -9.69
C GLU A 89 14.15 10.68 -11.13
N LYS A 90 13.53 9.70 -11.79
CA LYS A 90 13.09 9.83 -13.18
C LYS A 90 12.05 10.93 -13.38
N TYR A 91 11.08 11.06 -12.47
CA TYR A 91 9.91 11.93 -12.67
C TYR A 91 9.95 13.24 -11.88
N CYS A 92 10.68 13.28 -10.76
CA CYS A 92 10.77 14.45 -9.88
C CYS A 92 12.21 14.96 -9.71
N GLN A 93 13.24 14.31 -10.29
CA GLN A 93 14.66 14.68 -10.10
C GLN A 93 15.09 14.73 -8.63
N TYR A 94 14.52 13.87 -7.79
CA TYR A 94 14.84 13.78 -6.37
C TYR A 94 15.85 12.65 -6.15
N SER A 95 17.07 13.00 -5.71
CA SER A 95 18.18 12.05 -5.53
C SER A 95 18.60 11.85 -4.06
N LYS A 96 17.91 12.49 -3.12
CA LYS A 96 18.21 12.29 -1.70
C LYS A 96 17.77 10.89 -1.25
N PRO A 97 18.48 10.24 -0.31
CA PRO A 97 18.05 8.98 0.24
C PRO A 97 16.67 9.09 0.90
N LEU A 98 15.84 8.06 0.69
CA LEU A 98 14.57 7.85 1.39
C LEU A 98 14.50 6.40 1.84
N GLY A 99 13.55 6.10 2.72
CA GLY A 99 13.29 4.74 3.14
C GLY A 99 11.83 4.52 3.48
N PHE A 100 11.47 3.26 3.55
CA PHE A 100 10.19 2.82 4.10
C PHE A 100 10.45 2.00 5.37
N GLU A 101 9.67 2.27 6.41
CA GLU A 101 9.60 1.44 7.60
C GLU A 101 8.55 0.35 7.38
N ALA A 102 8.90 -0.92 7.62
CA ALA A 102 8.00 -2.05 7.45
C ALA A 102 7.63 -2.69 8.79
N MET A 103 6.35 -2.96 9.00
CA MET A 103 5.84 -3.58 10.22
C MET A 103 4.78 -4.65 9.91
N ILE A 104 4.82 -5.77 10.64
CA ILE A 104 3.74 -6.78 10.64
C ILE A 104 2.65 -6.28 11.59
N ILE A 105 1.44 -6.10 11.08
CA ILE A 105 0.29 -5.68 11.90
C ILE A 105 -0.42 -6.87 12.54
N GLY A 106 -0.46 -8.00 11.84
CA GLY A 106 -1.16 -9.20 12.32
C GLY A 106 -0.66 -10.49 11.68
N GLY A 107 -0.19 -11.41 12.51
CA GLY A 107 0.17 -12.79 12.15
C GLY A 107 -0.99 -13.75 12.45
N ASN A 108 -1.39 -14.56 11.46
CA ASN A 108 -2.51 -15.53 11.57
C ASN A 108 -3.80 -14.97 12.22
N THR A 109 -4.18 -13.78 11.78
CA THR A 109 -5.22 -12.98 12.42
C THR A 109 -6.62 -13.31 11.90
N PRO A 110 -7.65 -13.35 12.76
CA PRO A 110 -9.05 -13.48 12.35
C PRO A 110 -9.50 -12.45 11.30
N VAL A 111 -10.46 -12.85 10.46
CA VAL A 111 -11.02 -12.04 9.36
C VAL A 111 -11.55 -10.69 9.84
N ASN A 112 -12.26 -10.68 10.98
CA ASN A 112 -12.82 -9.46 11.57
C ASN A 112 -11.72 -8.45 11.94
N TYR A 113 -10.60 -8.88 12.50
CA TYR A 113 -9.49 -7.97 12.80
C TYR A 113 -8.89 -7.38 11.53
N ILE A 114 -8.73 -8.18 10.47
CA ILE A 114 -8.24 -7.68 9.17
C ILE A 114 -9.20 -6.63 8.62
N LEU A 115 -10.51 -6.89 8.69
CA LEU A 115 -11.54 -5.93 8.29
C LEU A 115 -11.46 -4.63 9.09
N GLU A 116 -11.42 -4.71 10.41
CA GLU A 116 -11.33 -3.54 11.29
C GLU A 116 -10.04 -2.77 11.08
N TYR A 117 -8.92 -3.45 10.80
CA TYR A 117 -7.68 -2.78 10.43
C TYR A 117 -7.83 -1.92 9.18
N PHE A 118 -8.36 -2.48 8.08
CA PHE A 118 -8.54 -1.73 6.83
C PHE A 118 -9.60 -0.63 6.97
N LYS A 119 -10.67 -0.85 7.74
CA LYS A 119 -11.63 0.20 8.13
C LYS A 119 -10.94 1.33 8.86
N TRP A 120 -10.11 1.02 9.85
CA TRP A 120 -9.35 2.00 10.61
C TRP A 120 -8.38 2.79 9.73
N ARG A 121 -7.65 2.13 8.82
CA ARG A 121 -6.77 2.83 7.85
C ARG A 121 -7.56 3.75 6.92
N CYS A 122 -8.71 3.30 6.43
CA CYS A 122 -9.61 4.12 5.62
C CYS A 122 -10.08 5.36 6.43
N PHE A 123 -10.59 5.15 7.63
CA PHE A 123 -11.07 6.22 8.50
C PHE A 123 -9.99 7.23 8.88
N HIS A 124 -8.79 6.76 9.25
CA HIS A 124 -7.65 7.62 9.58
C HIS A 124 -7.26 8.52 8.39
N THR A 125 -7.35 7.99 7.17
CA THR A 125 -7.15 8.76 5.93
C THR A 125 -8.18 9.86 5.79
N LEU A 126 -9.46 9.55 6.02
CA LEU A 126 -10.55 10.53 5.97
C LEU A 126 -10.32 11.67 6.96
N GLN A 127 -9.89 11.35 8.18
CA GLN A 127 -9.63 12.36 9.21
C GLN A 127 -8.40 13.23 8.86
N LYS A 128 -7.29 12.63 8.44
CA LYS A 128 -6.11 13.39 7.95
C LYS A 128 -6.48 14.34 6.81
N ALA A 129 -7.29 13.87 5.84
CA ALA A 129 -7.72 14.69 4.72
C ALA A 129 -8.60 15.89 5.15
N LYS A 130 -9.48 15.71 6.14
CA LYS A 130 -10.28 16.80 6.71
C LYS A 130 -9.41 17.86 7.39
N ILE A 131 -8.43 17.43 8.20
CA ILE A 131 -7.49 18.32 8.89
C ILE A 131 -6.69 19.15 7.88
N LEU A 132 -6.18 18.50 6.83
CA LEU A 132 -5.40 19.15 5.77
C LEU A 132 -6.25 20.02 4.82
N LYS A 133 -7.56 20.19 5.08
CA LYS A 133 -8.53 20.93 4.25
C LYS A 133 -8.54 20.49 2.77
N VAL A 134 -8.14 19.25 2.47
CA VAL A 134 -8.12 18.68 1.12
C VAL A 134 -9.53 18.19 0.75
N LYS A 135 -10.48 19.12 0.64
CA LYS A 135 -11.93 18.83 0.72
C LYS A 135 -12.57 18.11 -0.49
N SER A 136 -11.85 17.80 -1.58
CA SER A 136 -12.51 17.20 -2.77
C SER A 136 -11.69 16.21 -3.61
N LYS A 137 -10.39 16.03 -3.34
CA LYS A 137 -9.50 15.22 -4.20
C LYS A 137 -9.01 13.91 -3.58
N TRP A 138 -9.30 13.63 -2.32
CA TRP A 138 -8.72 12.48 -1.61
C TRP A 138 -9.21 11.11 -2.09
N ARG A 139 -10.43 11.02 -2.67
CA ARG A 139 -10.88 9.84 -3.45
C ARG A 139 -9.94 9.50 -4.63
N LYS A 140 -9.00 10.38 -4.97
CA LYS A 140 -7.95 10.15 -5.97
C LYS A 140 -6.64 9.57 -5.39
N TYR A 141 -6.46 9.58 -4.06
CA TYR A 141 -5.17 9.24 -3.43
C TYR A 141 -5.15 7.86 -2.76
N GLY A 142 -6.30 7.35 -2.29
CA GLY A 142 -6.38 5.95 -1.90
C GLY A 142 -6.45 5.07 -3.15
N ILE A 143 -5.53 4.12 -3.31
CA ILE A 143 -5.51 3.21 -4.46
C ILE A 143 -5.45 1.79 -3.96
N THR A 144 -6.38 0.95 -4.43
CA THR A 144 -6.39 -0.47 -4.07
C THR A 144 -6.00 -1.29 -5.28
N LEU A 145 -4.96 -2.10 -5.10
CA LEU A 145 -4.60 -3.17 -6.02
C LEU A 145 -5.01 -4.50 -5.41
N TYR A 146 -5.55 -5.42 -6.20
CA TYR A 146 -5.79 -6.78 -5.75
C TYR A 146 -5.77 -7.75 -6.92
N PHE A 147 -5.39 -9.00 -6.64
CA PHE A 147 -5.52 -10.07 -7.60
C PHE A 147 -6.96 -10.63 -7.53
N GLU A 148 -7.64 -10.67 -8.68
CA GLU A 148 -8.93 -11.37 -8.79
C GLU A 148 -8.72 -12.86 -9.10
N GLN A 149 -7.74 -13.14 -9.96
CA GLN A 149 -7.26 -14.48 -10.31
C GLN A 149 -5.72 -14.50 -10.24
N ALA A 150 -5.10 -15.69 -10.28
CA ALA A 150 -3.68 -15.89 -9.98
C ALA A 150 -2.71 -14.92 -10.70
N ASN A 151 -3.08 -14.43 -11.89
CA ASN A 151 -2.25 -13.52 -12.69
C ASN A 151 -2.94 -12.21 -13.12
N ASN A 152 -4.19 -11.96 -12.73
CA ASN A 152 -4.90 -10.74 -13.14
C ASN A 152 -4.92 -9.71 -11.99
N LEU A 153 -3.95 -8.80 -12.02
CA LEU A 153 -3.87 -7.69 -11.06
C LEU A 153 -4.79 -6.56 -11.48
N LEU A 154 -5.88 -6.39 -10.74
CA LEU A 154 -6.81 -5.29 -10.92
C LEU A 154 -6.38 -4.06 -10.11
N VAL A 155 -6.64 -2.88 -10.67
CA VAL A 155 -6.42 -1.60 -10.00
C VAL A 155 -7.76 -0.89 -9.90
N LYS A 156 -8.27 -0.74 -8.67
CA LYS A 156 -9.44 0.10 -8.40
C LYS A 156 -8.98 1.44 -7.81
N LYS A 157 -9.49 2.52 -8.38
CA LYS A 157 -9.32 3.86 -7.80
C LYS A 157 -10.22 3.96 -6.57
N TYR A 158 -9.58 4.03 -5.39
CA TYR A 158 -10.19 4.19 -4.08
C TYR A 158 -11.31 3.19 -3.73
N ILE A 159 -11.06 2.36 -2.72
CA ILE A 159 -12.09 1.53 -2.10
C ILE A 159 -12.32 2.05 -0.68
N ASP A 160 -13.57 2.33 -0.36
CA ASP A 160 -13.98 2.67 0.99
C ASP A 160 -14.22 1.39 1.80
N PHE A 161 -13.25 1.00 2.62
CA PHE A 161 -13.38 -0.18 3.48
C PHE A 161 -14.38 -0.03 4.62
N THR A 162 -14.91 1.18 4.86
CA THR A 162 -16.03 1.41 5.79
C THR A 162 -17.40 1.15 5.16
N SER A 163 -17.46 0.97 3.84
CA SER A 163 -18.67 0.64 3.09
C SER A 163 -18.89 -0.87 2.96
N GLU A 164 -20.14 -1.26 2.65
CA GLU A 164 -20.48 -2.65 2.33
C GLU A 164 -19.69 -3.21 1.14
N GLU A 165 -19.39 -2.40 0.12
CA GLU A 165 -18.58 -2.83 -1.04
C GLU A 165 -17.16 -3.22 -0.60
N GLY A 166 -16.53 -2.36 0.21
CA GLY A 166 -15.17 -2.59 0.69
C GLY A 166 -15.09 -3.79 1.64
N GLU A 167 -16.05 -3.92 2.55
CA GLU A 167 -16.17 -5.09 3.43
C GLU A 167 -16.39 -6.37 2.62
N GLY A 168 -17.30 -6.35 1.64
CA GLY A 168 -17.56 -7.47 0.73
C GLY A 168 -16.32 -7.88 -0.07
N LEU A 169 -15.51 -6.91 -0.52
CA LEU A 169 -14.25 -7.22 -1.20
C LEU A 169 -13.25 -7.94 -0.29
N ILE A 170 -13.00 -7.43 0.92
CA ILE A 170 -12.07 -8.09 1.85
C ILE A 170 -12.56 -9.48 2.21
N LYS A 171 -13.86 -9.64 2.50
CA LYS A 171 -14.45 -10.97 2.79
C LYS A 171 -14.22 -11.93 1.63
N ARG A 172 -14.49 -11.52 0.40
CA ARG A 172 -14.24 -12.33 -0.81
C ARG A 172 -12.76 -12.68 -1.00
N ILE A 173 -11.85 -11.76 -0.67
CA ILE A 173 -10.40 -12.00 -0.73
C ILE A 173 -9.95 -13.00 0.33
N LEU A 174 -10.60 -13.02 1.48
CA LEU A 174 -10.27 -13.88 2.63
C LEU A 174 -11.02 -15.22 2.64
N SER A 175 -12.15 -15.32 1.93
CA SER A 175 -12.96 -16.55 1.80
C SER A 175 -12.41 -17.55 0.78
N VAL A 176 -11.31 -17.19 0.09
CA VAL A 176 -10.61 -17.99 -0.93
C VAL A 176 -9.21 -18.32 -0.43
#